data_AF-A0A1F8QJE4-F1
#
_entry.id   AF-A0A1F8QJE4-F1
#
_cell.length_a   1.000
_cell.length_b   1.000
_cell.length_c   1.000
_cell.angle_alpha   90.00
_cell.angle_beta   90.00
_cell.angle_gamma   90.00
#
_symmetry.space_group_name_H-M   'P 1'
#
loop_
_entity.id
_entity.type
_entity.pdbx_description
1 polymer ?
#
loop_
_entity_poly.entity_id
_entity_poly.type
_entity_poly.pdbx_seq_one_letter_code
_entity_poly.pdbx_strand_id
1 'polypeptide(L)'
;MITCPNCGELAKGDIAIYGENLRKQSFNMSPVLPTCVHCGKEVEITHECNGGNIIVLNGTCGSGKSTIAEILAEKGFLAIDGDCVIQSVKHKKGTRQVDFLEMADETASEIDILSMFGDSFVLSTVILPADLDKYIEIFQSRNLNYRLFLLRPEYQTAVERCQSRTCHASVTPEYWIRHFWEMLDFDDRVIVVDNTDLTPEETAAHILQSARKAVLRSK
;
A
#
# COMPACT_ATOMS: atom_id res chain seq x y z
N MET A 1 -13.57 -11.71 -14.26
CA MET A 1 -13.16 -12.00 -15.65
C MET A 1 -11.92 -11.18 -15.97
N ILE A 2 -11.05 -11.64 -16.86
CA ILE A 2 -9.88 -10.88 -17.33
C ILE A 2 -10.02 -10.76 -18.85
N THR A 3 -10.07 -9.52 -19.35
CA THR A 3 -10.31 -9.26 -20.77
C THR A 3 -9.24 -8.34 -21.32
N CYS A 4 -8.58 -8.77 -22.38
CA CYS A 4 -7.70 -7.95 -23.18
C CYS A 4 -8.48 -7.35 -24.36
N PRO A 5 -8.36 -6.04 -24.64
CA PRO A 5 -9.03 -5.42 -25.78
C PRO A 5 -8.60 -5.99 -27.14
N ASN A 6 -7.42 -6.61 -27.22
CA ASN A 6 -6.88 -7.18 -28.45
C ASN A 6 -6.96 -8.71 -28.50
N CYS A 7 -6.81 -9.39 -27.37
CA CYS A 7 -6.69 -10.85 -27.30
C CYS A 7 -7.97 -11.54 -26.81
N GLY A 8 -8.97 -10.79 -26.35
CA GLY A 8 -10.19 -11.34 -25.77
C GLY A 8 -9.99 -11.81 -24.34
N GLU A 9 -10.71 -12.87 -23.95
CA GLU A 9 -10.65 -13.44 -22.60
C GLU A 9 -9.28 -14.07 -22.33
N LEU A 10 -8.73 -13.82 -21.14
CA LEU A 10 -7.41 -14.29 -20.71
C LEU A 10 -7.51 -15.13 -19.43
N ALA A 11 -6.58 -16.08 -19.27
CA ALA A 11 -6.35 -16.73 -17.99
C ALA A 11 -5.39 -15.91 -17.12
N LYS A 12 -5.31 -16.24 -15.81
CA LYS A 12 -4.40 -15.58 -14.86
C LYS A 12 -2.93 -15.62 -15.28
N GLY A 13 -2.52 -16.70 -15.97
CA GLY A 13 -1.15 -16.87 -16.46
C GLY A 13 -0.79 -16.00 -17.66
N ASP A 14 -1.78 -15.38 -18.31
CA ASP A 14 -1.60 -14.61 -19.54
C ASP A 14 -1.44 -13.10 -19.26
N ILE A 15 -1.31 -12.71 -17.98
CA ILE A 15 -1.14 -11.32 -17.58
C ILE A 15 0.12 -11.10 -16.75
N ALA A 16 0.79 -9.98 -17.01
CA ALA A 16 1.81 -9.42 -16.14
C ALA A 16 1.16 -8.36 -15.24
N ILE A 17 1.38 -8.42 -13.92
CA ILE A 17 0.69 -7.58 -12.94
C ILE A 17 1.38 -6.25 -12.71
N TYR A 18 2.71 -6.23 -12.72
CA TYR A 18 3.49 -5.09 -12.28
C TYR A 18 4.02 -4.28 -13.47
N GLY A 19 3.73 -2.98 -13.47
CA GLY A 19 4.26 -2.02 -14.43
C GLY A 19 5.63 -1.49 -14.01
N GLU A 20 6.68 -2.31 -14.11
CA GLU A 20 8.04 -1.92 -13.68
C GLU A 20 8.56 -0.64 -14.36
N ASN A 21 8.12 -0.38 -15.59
CA ASN A 21 8.45 0.81 -16.36
C ASN A 21 7.82 2.10 -15.79
N LEU A 22 6.80 1.99 -14.95
CA LEU A 22 6.17 3.14 -14.29
C LEU A 22 6.86 3.51 -12.97
N ARG A 23 7.61 2.58 -12.38
CA ARG A 23 8.27 2.76 -11.08
C ARG A 23 9.26 3.91 -11.14
N LYS A 24 9.09 4.89 -10.23
CA LYS A 24 9.99 6.05 -10.11
C LYS A 24 10.91 5.99 -8.89
N GLN A 25 10.64 5.10 -7.96
CA GLN A 25 11.42 4.89 -6.75
C GLN A 25 12.35 3.70 -6.91
N SER A 26 13.41 3.65 -6.10
CA SER A 26 14.38 2.56 -6.17
C SER A 26 14.07 1.39 -5.20
N PHE A 27 12.87 1.36 -4.62
CA PHE A 27 12.41 0.23 -3.82
C PHE A 27 11.83 -0.88 -4.71
N ASN A 28 11.72 -2.10 -4.18
CA ASN A 28 11.38 -3.31 -4.92
C ASN A 28 9.88 -3.46 -5.25
N MET A 29 9.02 -2.61 -4.69
CA MET A 29 7.60 -2.55 -5.04
C MET A 29 7.39 -1.80 -6.37
N SER A 30 6.42 -2.25 -7.17
CA SER A 30 6.09 -1.70 -8.49
C SER A 30 4.60 -1.38 -8.59
N PRO A 31 4.19 -0.37 -9.37
CA PRO A 31 2.78 -0.09 -9.64
C PRO A 31 2.02 -1.31 -10.17
N VAL A 32 0.80 -1.52 -9.68
CA VAL A 32 -0.09 -2.57 -10.19
C VAL A 32 -0.75 -2.05 -11.45
N LEU A 33 -0.34 -2.61 -12.59
CA LEU A 33 -0.85 -2.28 -13.90
C LEU A 33 -0.94 -3.57 -14.74
N PRO A 34 -2.06 -4.30 -14.66
CA PRO A 34 -2.18 -5.59 -15.31
C PRO A 34 -2.18 -5.42 -16.83
N THR A 35 -1.31 -6.15 -17.52
CA THR A 35 -1.13 -6.11 -18.98
C THR A 35 -1.12 -7.52 -19.57
N CYS A 36 -1.61 -7.66 -20.80
CA CYS A 36 -1.59 -8.92 -21.54
C CYS A 36 -0.16 -9.28 -21.95
N VAL A 37 0.30 -10.47 -21.59
CA VAL A 37 1.65 -10.96 -21.94
C VAL A 37 1.82 -11.10 -23.46
N HIS A 38 0.75 -11.34 -24.21
CA HIS A 38 0.82 -11.55 -25.66
C HIS A 38 0.96 -10.27 -26.47
N CYS A 39 0.33 -9.17 -26.04
CA CYS A 39 0.28 -7.93 -26.82
C CYS A 39 0.68 -6.66 -26.07
N GLY A 40 0.99 -6.76 -24.77
CA GLY A 40 1.41 -5.65 -23.91
C GLY A 40 0.34 -4.58 -23.64
N LYS A 41 -0.94 -4.84 -23.96
CA LYS A 41 -2.04 -3.91 -23.67
C LYS A 41 -2.55 -4.12 -22.26
N GLU A 42 -2.93 -3.03 -21.61
CA GLU A 42 -3.67 -3.06 -20.33
C GLU A 42 -4.93 -3.92 -20.47
N VAL A 43 -5.24 -4.67 -19.42
CA VAL A 43 -6.39 -5.57 -19.37
C VAL A 43 -7.44 -5.04 -18.40
N GLU A 44 -8.69 -5.36 -18.69
CA GLU A 44 -9.80 -5.12 -17.77
C GLU A 44 -9.98 -6.34 -16.87
N ILE A 45 -10.09 -6.10 -15.56
CA ILE A 45 -10.31 -7.14 -14.55
C ILE A 45 -11.59 -6.79 -13.79
N THR A 46 -12.57 -7.70 -13.83
CA THR A 46 -13.86 -7.57 -13.12
C THR A 46 -13.97 -8.46 -11.88
N HIS A 47 -12.84 -8.98 -11.40
CA HIS A 47 -12.80 -9.69 -10.13
C HIS A 47 -13.04 -8.71 -8.99
N GLU A 48 -13.76 -9.16 -7.96
CA GLU A 48 -13.92 -8.44 -6.70
C GLU A 48 -13.42 -9.35 -5.59
N CYS A 49 -12.52 -8.83 -4.75
CA CYS A 49 -12.00 -9.54 -3.60
C CYS A 49 -13.14 -9.86 -2.61
N ASN A 50 -13.17 -11.08 -2.06
CA ASN A 50 -14.21 -11.53 -1.14
C ASN A 50 -13.69 -12.12 0.18
N GLY A 51 -12.39 -11.95 0.47
CA GLY A 51 -11.78 -12.38 1.71
C GLY A 51 -10.27 -12.20 1.72
N GLY A 52 -9.67 -12.32 2.90
CA GLY A 52 -8.23 -12.22 3.10
C GLY A 52 -7.85 -11.46 4.36
N ASN A 53 -6.59 -11.06 4.44
CA ASN A 53 -6.01 -10.29 5.53
C ASN A 53 -5.24 -9.10 4.97
N ILE A 54 -5.43 -7.91 5.52
CA ILE A 54 -4.67 -6.72 5.13
C ILE A 54 -4.05 -6.02 6.33
N ILE A 55 -2.76 -5.78 6.26
CA ILE A 55 -2.03 -4.95 7.22
C ILE A 55 -1.84 -3.57 6.59
N VAL A 56 -2.39 -2.54 7.21
CA VAL A 56 -2.22 -1.15 6.77
C VAL A 56 -1.12 -0.51 7.59
N LEU A 57 -0.08 -0.05 6.90
CA LEU A 57 1.03 0.70 7.44
C LEU A 57 0.83 2.18 7.10
N ASN A 58 0.43 2.96 8.10
CA ASN A 58 0.26 4.41 8.01
C ASN A 58 1.41 5.14 8.72
N GLY A 59 1.57 6.43 8.47
CA GLY A 59 2.62 7.26 9.07
C GLY A 59 3.20 8.28 8.08
N THR A 60 3.89 9.30 8.60
CA THR A 60 4.50 10.34 7.77
C THR A 60 5.66 9.82 6.88
N CYS A 61 6.17 10.65 5.97
CA CYS A 61 7.41 10.35 5.26
C CYS A 61 8.56 10.11 6.26
N GLY A 62 9.38 9.09 6.02
CA GLY A 62 10.46 8.71 6.95
C GLY A 62 10.04 7.83 8.13
N SER A 63 8.74 7.51 8.29
CA SER A 63 8.30 6.58 9.35
C SER A 63 8.67 5.12 9.10
N GLY A 64 9.08 4.78 7.87
CA GLY A 64 9.53 3.44 7.47
C GLY A 64 8.51 2.57 6.73
N LYS A 65 7.31 3.07 6.41
CA LYS A 65 6.22 2.27 5.79
C LYS A 65 6.66 1.37 4.64
N SER A 66 7.28 1.95 3.61
CA SER A 66 7.68 1.21 2.41
C SER A 66 8.74 0.15 2.71
N THR A 67 9.71 0.45 3.59
CA THR A 67 10.72 -0.53 4.04
C THR A 67 10.09 -1.70 4.78
N ILE A 68 9.13 -1.43 5.68
CA ILE A 68 8.40 -2.50 6.37
C ILE A 68 7.55 -3.31 5.38
N ALA A 69 6.91 -2.64 4.41
CA ALA A 69 6.13 -3.32 3.37
C ALA A 69 7.00 -4.25 2.52
N GLU A 70 8.23 -3.87 2.17
CA GLU A 70 9.18 -4.75 1.47
C GLU A 70 9.54 -5.99 2.31
N ILE A 71 9.84 -5.80 3.60
CA ILE A 71 10.13 -6.92 4.51
C ILE A 71 8.91 -7.85 4.64
N LEU A 72 7.69 -7.31 4.63
CA LEU A 72 6.47 -8.12 4.63
C LEU A 72 6.25 -8.80 3.28
N ALA A 73 6.61 -8.17 2.16
CA ALA A 73 6.55 -8.78 0.84
C ALA A 73 7.48 -9.99 0.72
N GLU A 74 8.70 -9.89 1.25
CA GLU A 74 9.63 -11.03 1.37
C GLU A 74 9.07 -12.19 2.22
N LYS A 75 8.10 -11.89 3.10
CA LYS A 75 7.38 -12.89 3.91
C LYS A 75 6.09 -13.38 3.26
N GLY A 76 5.85 -13.05 2.00
CA GLY A 76 4.73 -13.55 1.20
C GLY A 76 3.50 -12.65 1.16
N PHE A 77 3.58 -11.41 1.67
CA PHE A 77 2.49 -10.44 1.50
C PHE A 77 2.52 -9.81 0.10
N LEU A 78 1.35 -9.54 -0.46
CA LEU A 78 1.20 -8.75 -1.67
C LEU A 78 1.19 -7.26 -1.28
N ALA A 79 2.21 -6.52 -1.71
CA ALA A 79 2.43 -5.15 -1.28
C ALA A 79 1.77 -4.13 -2.24
N ILE A 80 1.06 -3.18 -1.63
CA ILE A 80 0.47 -2.01 -2.27
C ILE A 80 1.13 -0.79 -1.62
N ASP A 81 1.76 0.08 -2.43
CA ASP A 81 2.39 1.31 -1.94
C ASP A 81 1.70 2.54 -2.52
N GLY A 82 1.42 3.53 -1.67
CA GLY A 82 0.69 4.73 -2.05
C GLY A 82 1.39 5.52 -3.16
N ASP A 83 2.72 5.55 -3.22
CA ASP A 83 3.42 6.23 -4.31
C ASP A 83 3.27 5.46 -5.63
N CYS A 84 3.20 4.13 -5.58
CA CYS A 84 2.91 3.27 -6.72
C CYS A 84 1.47 3.46 -7.21
N VAL A 85 0.50 3.51 -6.30
CA VAL A 85 -0.91 3.81 -6.60
C VAL A 85 -1.03 5.18 -7.29
N ILE A 86 -0.33 6.22 -6.80
CA ILE A 86 -0.29 7.55 -7.46
C ILE A 86 0.22 7.42 -8.90
N GLN A 87 1.21 6.56 -9.16
CA GLN A 87 1.76 6.35 -10.51
C GLN A 87 0.75 5.65 -11.41
N SER A 88 0.07 4.62 -10.91
CA SER A 88 -1.02 3.93 -11.61
C SER A 88 -2.10 4.93 -12.03
N VAL A 89 -2.60 5.77 -11.11
CA VAL A 89 -3.64 6.77 -11.42
C VAL A 89 -3.17 7.79 -12.46
N LYS A 90 -1.96 8.33 -12.30
CA LYS A 90 -1.39 9.32 -13.25
C LYS A 90 -1.27 8.74 -14.66
N HIS A 91 -0.81 7.50 -14.76
CA HIS A 91 -0.67 6.79 -16.03
C HIS A 91 -2.04 6.59 -16.69
N LYS A 92 -3.00 5.99 -15.99
CA LYS A 92 -4.35 5.71 -16.50
C LYS A 92 -5.10 6.96 -16.98
N LYS A 93 -4.91 8.08 -16.28
CA LYS A 93 -5.60 9.35 -16.59
C LYS A 93 -4.82 10.29 -17.52
N GLY A 94 -3.54 10.02 -17.79
CA GLY A 94 -2.67 10.94 -18.52
C GLY A 94 -2.50 12.31 -17.84
N THR A 95 -2.63 12.38 -16.51
CA THR A 95 -2.59 13.62 -15.71
C THR A 95 -1.38 13.67 -14.77
N ARG A 96 -1.05 14.87 -14.29
CA ARG A 96 -0.02 15.09 -13.28
C ARG A 96 -0.57 15.25 -11.86
N GLN A 97 -1.85 15.56 -11.72
CA GLN A 97 -2.53 15.75 -10.43
C GLN A 97 -3.47 14.57 -10.17
N VAL A 98 -3.48 14.10 -8.92
CA VAL A 98 -4.30 12.98 -8.47
C VAL A 98 -5.12 13.46 -7.28
N ASP A 99 -6.41 13.22 -7.31
CA ASP A 99 -7.30 13.47 -6.17
C ASP A 99 -7.10 12.35 -5.13
N PHE A 100 -7.21 12.70 -3.84
CA PHE A 100 -7.11 11.73 -2.76
C PHE A 100 -8.23 10.69 -2.79
N LEU A 101 -9.43 11.06 -3.26
CA LEU A 101 -10.52 10.09 -3.41
C LEU A 101 -10.19 9.01 -4.44
N GLU A 102 -9.49 9.38 -5.51
CA GLU A 102 -9.07 8.46 -6.58
C GLU A 102 -8.02 7.47 -6.08
N MET A 103 -7.22 7.86 -5.09
CA MET A 103 -6.23 6.97 -4.46
C MET A 103 -6.88 5.79 -3.76
N ALA A 104 -7.97 6.04 -3.03
CA ALA A 104 -8.69 4.98 -2.34
C ALA A 104 -9.38 4.04 -3.34
N ASP A 105 -9.96 4.58 -4.41
CA ASP A 105 -10.64 3.77 -5.44
C ASP A 105 -9.63 2.92 -6.24
N GLU A 106 -8.46 3.48 -6.56
CA GLU A 106 -7.38 2.73 -7.19
C GLU A 106 -6.82 1.66 -6.22
N THR A 107 -6.63 1.99 -4.94
CA THR A 107 -6.21 1.00 -3.92
C THR A 107 -7.18 -0.18 -3.84
N ALA A 108 -8.49 0.10 -3.88
CA ALA A 108 -9.54 -0.91 -3.96
C ALA A 108 -9.38 -1.82 -5.20
N SER A 109 -9.12 -1.22 -6.37
CA SER A 109 -8.84 -1.97 -7.60
C SER A 109 -7.56 -2.80 -7.51
N GLU A 110 -6.48 -2.27 -6.93
CA GLU A 110 -5.22 -3.01 -6.75
C GLU A 110 -5.40 -4.21 -5.80
N ILE A 111 -6.21 -4.08 -4.73
CA ILE A 111 -6.59 -5.20 -3.87
C ILE A 111 -7.31 -6.29 -4.67
N ASP A 112 -8.29 -5.92 -5.50
CA ASP A 112 -9.04 -6.87 -6.32
C ASP A 112 -8.14 -7.58 -7.34
N ILE A 113 -7.21 -6.86 -7.96
CA ILE A 113 -6.27 -7.47 -8.91
C ILE A 113 -5.35 -8.46 -8.18
N LEU A 114 -4.80 -8.05 -7.04
CA LEU A 114 -3.85 -8.86 -6.27
C LEU A 114 -4.53 -10.05 -5.57
N SER A 115 -5.80 -9.95 -5.19
CA SER A 115 -6.54 -11.05 -4.54
C SER A 115 -6.71 -12.28 -5.43
N MET A 116 -6.53 -12.12 -6.74
CA MET A 116 -6.45 -13.25 -7.65
C MET A 116 -5.20 -14.13 -7.44
N PHE A 117 -4.17 -13.63 -6.76
CA PHE A 117 -2.85 -14.26 -6.60
C PHE A 117 -2.49 -14.60 -5.15
N GLY A 118 -3.21 -14.08 -4.18
CA GLY A 118 -2.98 -14.34 -2.76
C GLY A 118 -4.02 -13.66 -1.88
N ASP A 119 -4.02 -13.96 -0.59
CA ASP A 119 -5.04 -13.49 0.36
C ASP A 119 -4.46 -12.63 1.49
N SER A 120 -3.18 -12.27 1.40
CA SER A 120 -2.43 -11.58 2.45
C SER A 120 -1.76 -10.35 1.87
N PHE A 121 -2.23 -9.17 2.29
CA PHE A 121 -1.85 -7.88 1.71
C PHE A 121 -1.16 -6.99 2.74
N VAL A 122 -0.24 -6.16 2.26
CA VAL A 122 0.29 -5.02 3.01
C VAL A 122 0.06 -3.75 2.23
N LEU A 123 -0.59 -2.77 2.84
CA LEU A 123 -0.82 -1.45 2.28
C LEU A 123 0.06 -0.42 2.99
N SER A 124 1.06 0.12 2.29
CA SER A 124 1.92 1.22 2.74
C SER A 124 1.41 2.53 2.16
N THR A 125 0.76 3.37 2.95
CA THR A 125 0.21 4.63 2.45
C THR A 125 0.05 5.66 3.55
N VAL A 126 -0.16 6.93 3.19
CA VAL A 126 -0.61 7.96 4.13
C VAL A 126 -2.13 8.03 4.03
N ILE A 127 -2.84 7.60 5.08
CA ILE A 127 -4.30 7.79 5.22
C ILE A 127 -4.50 8.91 6.23
N LEU A 128 -5.36 9.88 5.95
CA LEU A 128 -5.71 10.90 6.92
C LEU A 128 -6.86 10.43 7.82
N PRO A 129 -7.02 10.99 9.04
CA PRO A 129 -8.16 10.67 9.90
C PRO A 129 -9.51 10.85 9.20
N ALA A 130 -9.65 11.88 8.36
CA ALA A 130 -10.88 12.16 7.61
C ALA A 130 -11.20 11.10 6.54
N ASP A 131 -10.21 10.36 6.06
CA ASP A 131 -10.36 9.36 5.00
C ASP A 131 -10.39 7.92 5.52
N LEU A 132 -10.14 7.73 6.83
CA LEU A 132 -10.05 6.41 7.45
C LEU A 132 -11.28 5.55 7.19
N ASP A 133 -12.47 6.12 7.33
CA ASP A 133 -13.74 5.42 7.17
C ASP A 133 -13.91 4.88 5.74
N LYS A 134 -13.44 5.62 4.73
CA LYS A 134 -13.48 5.17 3.33
C LYS A 134 -12.62 3.91 3.12
N TYR A 135 -11.42 3.88 3.69
CA TYR A 135 -10.57 2.68 3.62
C TYR A 135 -11.17 1.50 4.39
N ILE A 136 -11.76 1.76 5.56
CA ILE A 136 -12.48 0.73 6.32
C ILE A 136 -13.64 0.15 5.51
N GLU A 137 -14.43 0.99 4.85
CA GLU A 137 -15.53 0.56 3.97
C GLU A 137 -15.02 -0.33 2.83
N ILE A 138 -13.92 0.06 2.17
CA ILE A 138 -13.25 -0.73 1.13
C ILE A 138 -12.87 -2.12 1.64
N PHE A 139 -12.32 -2.21 2.85
CA PHE A 139 -11.91 -3.49 3.44
C PHE A 139 -13.10 -4.34 3.86
N GLN A 140 -14.13 -3.72 4.43
CA GLN A 140 -15.34 -4.40 4.89
C GLN A 140 -16.16 -4.96 3.71
N SER A 141 -16.32 -4.19 2.63
CA SER A 141 -17.06 -4.65 1.44
C SER A 141 -16.41 -5.87 0.79
N ARG A 142 -15.08 -5.97 0.88
CA ARG A 142 -14.27 -7.10 0.40
C ARG A 142 -14.10 -8.22 1.43
N ASN A 143 -14.78 -8.14 2.58
CA ASN A 143 -14.70 -9.11 3.67
C ASN A 143 -13.25 -9.39 4.15
N LEU A 144 -12.42 -8.34 4.15
CA LEU A 144 -11.02 -8.44 4.59
C LEU A 144 -10.91 -8.33 6.11
N ASN A 145 -10.07 -9.19 6.70
CA ASN A 145 -9.60 -8.99 8.06
C ASN A 145 -8.49 -7.93 8.06
N TYR A 146 -8.80 -6.71 8.49
CA TYR A 146 -7.83 -5.61 8.45
C TYR A 146 -7.26 -5.28 9.82
N ARG A 147 -6.00 -4.81 9.84
CA ARG A 147 -5.37 -4.17 10.99
C ARG A 147 -4.64 -2.91 10.55
N LEU A 148 -4.89 -1.81 11.24
CA LEU A 148 -4.29 -0.52 10.93
C LEU A 148 -3.21 -0.19 11.96
N PHE A 149 -2.03 0.12 11.46
CA PHE A 149 -0.89 0.52 12.28
C PHE A 149 -0.46 1.93 11.88
N LEU A 150 -0.22 2.79 12.87
CA LEU A 150 0.44 4.08 12.67
C LEU A 150 1.89 3.97 13.14
N LEU A 151 2.83 4.01 12.19
CA LEU A 151 4.25 4.16 12.48
C LEU A 151 4.52 5.60 12.91
N ARG A 152 4.86 5.78 14.19
CA ARG A 152 5.01 7.10 14.82
C ARG A 152 6.34 7.17 15.57
N PRO A 153 7.48 7.20 14.86
CA PRO A 153 8.74 7.52 15.52
C PRO A 153 8.74 8.98 15.98
N GLU A 154 9.71 9.34 16.81
CA GLU A 154 10.02 10.73 17.11
C GLU A 154 10.16 11.54 15.82
N TYR A 155 9.68 12.77 15.86
CA TYR A 155 9.66 13.67 14.69
C TYR A 155 11.06 13.79 14.06
N GLN A 156 12.08 13.97 14.89
CA GLN A 156 13.45 14.16 14.42
C GLN A 156 13.97 12.90 13.72
N THR A 157 13.67 11.72 14.25
CA THR A 157 13.99 10.43 13.61
C THR A 157 13.31 10.28 12.25
N ALA A 158 12.04 10.70 12.11
CA ALA A 158 11.35 10.69 10.82
C ALA A 158 12.04 11.63 9.80
N VAL A 159 12.44 12.83 10.23
CA VAL A 159 13.16 13.80 9.40
C VAL A 159 14.50 13.23 8.94
N GLU A 160 15.30 12.69 9.86
CA GLU A 160 16.61 12.12 9.56
C GLU A 160 16.51 10.96 8.58
N ARG A 161 15.61 10.00 8.83
CA ARG A 161 15.34 8.88 7.91
C ARG A 161 14.91 9.38 6.53
N CYS A 162 14.10 10.44 6.47
CA CYS A 162 13.65 11.00 5.19
C CYS A 162 14.78 11.72 4.43
N GLN A 163 15.72 12.35 5.14
CA GLN A 163 16.86 13.05 4.55
C GLN A 163 17.98 12.09 4.11
N SER A 164 18.14 10.98 4.81
CA SER A 164 19.16 9.97 4.50
C SER A 164 18.71 8.92 3.48
N ARG A 165 17.42 8.91 3.10
CA ARG A 165 16.89 7.90 2.17
C ARG A 165 17.48 8.06 0.77
N THR A 166 17.72 6.93 0.12
CA THR A 166 18.18 6.87 -1.28
C THR A 166 17.07 6.47 -2.26
N CYS A 167 15.90 6.10 -1.75
CA CYS A 167 14.82 5.51 -2.55
C CYS A 167 13.98 6.50 -3.39
N HIS A 168 14.11 7.80 -3.15
CA HIS A 168 13.45 8.85 -3.94
C HIS A 168 14.49 9.81 -4.52
N ALA A 169 14.25 10.27 -5.75
CA ALA A 169 15.10 11.27 -6.41
C ALA A 169 15.05 12.65 -5.74
N SER A 170 13.98 12.93 -4.97
CA SER A 170 13.83 14.16 -4.20
C SER A 170 13.52 13.87 -2.73
N VAL A 171 14.13 14.66 -1.85
CA VAL A 171 13.83 14.66 -0.42
C VAL A 171 12.50 15.37 -0.21
N THR A 172 11.60 14.75 0.56
CA THR A 172 10.35 15.39 0.97
C THR A 172 10.70 16.61 1.84
N PRO A 173 10.21 17.82 1.53
CA PRO A 173 10.43 18.98 2.37
C PRO A 173 9.98 18.73 3.81
N GLU A 174 10.78 19.15 4.79
CA GLU A 174 10.51 18.94 6.22
C GLU A 174 9.11 19.46 6.63
N TYR A 175 8.66 20.56 6.03
CA TYR A 175 7.31 21.09 6.21
C TYR A 175 6.22 20.02 6.05
N TRP A 176 6.31 19.18 5.01
CA TRP A 176 5.35 18.10 4.77
C TRP A 176 5.49 16.96 5.78
N ILE A 177 6.72 16.65 6.19
CA ILE A 177 6.98 15.64 7.23
C ILE A 177 6.28 16.06 8.52
N ARG A 178 6.48 17.31 8.95
CA ARG A 178 5.85 17.91 10.12
C ARG A 178 4.34 17.94 9.99
N HIS A 179 3.84 18.43 8.88
CA HIS A 179 2.40 18.54 8.62
C HIS A 179 1.68 17.20 8.81
N PHE A 180 2.17 16.13 8.19
CA PHE A 180 1.58 14.80 8.38
C PHE A 180 1.88 14.22 9.76
N TRP A 181 3.05 14.47 10.34
CA TRP A 181 3.35 13.97 11.70
C TRP A 181 2.38 14.55 12.75
N GLU A 182 2.02 15.83 12.62
CA GLU A 182 1.04 16.49 13.49
C GLU A 182 -0.41 16.09 13.17
N MET A 183 -0.74 15.90 11.88
CA MET A 183 -2.10 15.60 11.43
C MET A 183 -2.52 14.13 11.63
N LEU A 184 -1.57 13.20 11.63
CA LEU A 184 -1.84 11.77 11.77
C LEU A 184 -2.11 11.40 13.24
N ASP A 185 -3.24 11.89 13.74
CA ASP A 185 -3.76 11.62 15.06
C ASP A 185 -5.08 10.87 14.95
N PHE A 186 -5.12 9.66 15.50
CA PHE A 186 -6.21 8.70 15.32
C PHE A 186 -6.78 8.27 16.65
N ASP A 187 -8.01 7.75 16.62
CA ASP A 187 -8.62 7.06 17.74
C ASP A 187 -8.10 5.62 17.90
N ASP A 188 -8.74 4.85 18.77
CA ASP A 188 -8.36 3.49 19.16
C ASP A 188 -8.52 2.43 18.05
N ARG A 189 -9.06 2.82 16.88
CA ARG A 189 -9.12 1.95 15.69
C ARG A 189 -7.75 1.69 15.07
N VAL A 190 -6.75 2.52 15.40
CA VAL A 190 -5.39 2.41 14.87
C VAL A 190 -4.39 2.07 15.98
N ILE A 191 -3.56 1.05 15.73
CA ILE A 191 -2.50 0.65 16.66
C ILE A 191 -1.27 1.52 16.41
N VAL A 192 -0.95 2.39 17.36
CA VAL A 192 0.25 3.22 17.28
C VAL A 192 1.49 2.38 17.62
N VAL A 193 2.48 2.42 16.74
CA VAL A 193 3.79 1.78 16.92
C VAL A 193 4.84 2.87 16.93
N ASP A 194 5.40 3.14 18.10
CA ASP A 194 6.63 3.91 18.21
C ASP A 194 7.80 3.02 17.76
N ASN A 195 8.39 3.37 16.63
CA ASN A 195 9.52 2.67 16.04
C ASN A 195 10.76 3.56 15.95
N THR A 196 10.91 4.48 16.92
CA THR A 196 12.09 5.36 17.03
C THR A 196 13.37 4.54 17.14
N ASP A 197 13.42 3.64 18.12
CA ASP A 197 14.60 2.83 18.46
C ASP A 197 14.57 1.42 17.87
N LEU A 198 13.59 1.13 17.01
CA LEU A 198 13.45 -0.18 16.37
C LEU A 198 14.10 -0.18 14.98
N THR A 199 14.80 -1.26 14.68
CA THR A 199 15.19 -1.59 13.31
C THR A 199 13.96 -1.89 12.46
N PRO A 200 14.07 -1.83 11.11
CA PRO A 200 12.99 -2.25 10.23
C PRO A 200 12.51 -3.69 10.50
N GLU A 201 13.43 -4.61 10.76
CA GLU A 201 13.14 -6.02 11.02
C GLU A 201 12.38 -6.20 12.34
N GLU A 202 12.79 -5.51 13.40
CA GLU A 202 12.10 -5.53 14.70
C GLU A 202 10.70 -4.92 14.59
N THR A 203 10.57 -3.80 13.85
CA THR A 203 9.28 -3.16 13.60
C THR A 203 8.33 -4.10 12.85
N ALA A 204 8.80 -4.74 11.78
CA ALA A 204 8.03 -5.71 11.02
C ALA A 204 7.61 -6.92 11.87
N ALA A 205 8.52 -7.45 12.70
CA ALA A 205 8.24 -8.54 13.61
C ALA A 205 7.18 -8.17 14.66
N HIS A 206 7.28 -6.95 15.22
CA HIS A 206 6.31 -6.42 16.17
C HIS A 206 4.91 -6.33 15.55
N ILE A 207 4.80 -5.74 14.35
CA ILE A 207 3.54 -5.62 13.61
C ILE A 207 2.91 -7.00 13.35
N LEU A 208 3.70 -7.96 12.87
CA LEU A 208 3.21 -9.33 12.61
C LEU A 208 2.72 -10.02 13.89
N GLN A 209 3.44 -9.84 15.01
CA GLN A 209 3.02 -10.41 16.29
C GLN A 209 1.69 -9.79 16.76
N SER A 210 1.54 -8.48 16.63
CA SER A 210 0.33 -7.74 17.01
C SER A 210 -0.87 -8.12 16.13
N ALA A 211 -0.66 -8.28 14.83
CA ALA A 211 -1.69 -8.73 13.89
C ALA A 211 -2.22 -10.14 14.25
N ARG A 212 -1.33 -11.08 14.61
CA ARG A 212 -1.69 -12.46 14.98
C ARG A 212 -2.50 -12.55 16.28
N LYS A 213 -2.11 -11.79 17.31
CA LYS A 213 -2.78 -11.82 18.63
C LYS A 213 -4.27 -11.43 18.54
N ALA A 214 -4.61 -10.58 17.57
CA ALA A 214 -5.95 -10.09 17.41
C ALA A 214 -6.87 -11.07 16.66
N VAL A 215 -6.34 -11.94 15.78
CA VAL A 215 -7.10 -13.00 15.09
C VAL A 215 -7.54 -14.11 16.06
N LEU A 216 -6.73 -14.37 17.09
CA LEU A 216 -7.01 -15.38 18.12
C LEU A 216 -8.08 -14.96 19.14
N ARG A 217 -8.43 -13.68 19.22
CA ARG A 217 -9.49 -13.17 20.13
C ARG A 217 -10.87 -13.08 19.49
N SER A 218 -10.95 -13.25 18.18
CA SER A 218 -12.17 -13.16 17.37
C SER A 218 -12.70 -14.52 16.90
N LYS A 219 -12.11 -15.62 17.39
CA LYS A 219 -12.61 -16.99 17.29
C LYS A 219 -13.06 -17.46 18.66
#